data_AF-A0A3S4S5B0-F1
#
_entry.id   AF-A0A3S4S5B0-F1
#
_cell.length_a   1.000
_cell.length_b   1.000
_cell.length_c   1.000
_cell.angle_alpha   90.00
_cell.angle_beta   90.00
_cell.angle_gamma   90.00
#
_symmetry.space_group_name_H-M   'P 1'
#
loop_
_entity.id
_entity.type
_entity.pdbx_description
1 polymer ?
#
loop_
_entity_poly.entity_id
_entity_poly.type
_entity_poly.pdbx_seq_one_letter_code
_entity_poly.pdbx_strand_id
1 'polypeptide(L)'
;MLLINIFFALALLLRFYTLSISIRNEKNLLKKGAIQYGKKNSIALSVVHILFYLSCITEANYNQVIFNKESQIGLIILIFSLIMLFYVIYQLKEIWTVKVYILPNHKINTSFIFKYFRHPNYFLNIIPELIGLSLLCQAKLTAMFILPLYMIILAIRIMQEEKAMKCLFKENHNI
;
A
#
# COMPACT_ATOMS: atom_id res chain seq x y z
N MET A 1 1.11 15.45 -21.07
CA MET A 1 0.43 16.08 -19.92
C MET A 1 -0.99 15.61 -19.67
N LEU A 2 -1.99 15.91 -20.51
CA LEU A 2 -3.40 15.59 -20.22
C LEU A 2 -3.63 14.11 -19.82
N LEU A 3 -3.08 13.18 -20.60
CA LEU A 3 -3.18 11.74 -20.34
C LEU A 3 -2.59 11.33 -18.98
N ILE A 4 -1.42 11.86 -18.62
CA ILE A 4 -0.76 11.57 -17.33
C ILE A 4 -1.65 12.03 -16.18
N ASN A 5 -2.18 13.26 -16.27
CA ASN A 5 -3.06 13.81 -15.25
C ASN A 5 -4.36 13.00 -15.11
N ILE A 6 -4.93 12.51 -16.22
CA ILE A 6 -6.12 11.63 -16.21
C ILE A 6 -5.81 10.31 -15.52
N PHE A 7 -4.75 9.61 -15.92
CA PHE A 7 -4.39 8.32 -15.31
C PHE A 7 -4.02 8.48 -13.84
N PHE A 8 -3.31 9.54 -13.48
CA PHE A 8 -3.01 9.88 -12.09
C PHE A 8 -4.28 10.11 -11.28
N ALA A 9 -5.23 10.90 -11.81
CA ALA A 9 -6.50 11.16 -11.14
C ALA A 9 -7.32 9.88 -10.94
N LEU A 10 -7.36 8.99 -11.93
CA LEU A 10 -8.02 7.69 -11.81
C LEU A 10 -7.37 6.82 -10.73
N ALA A 11 -6.05 6.75 -10.68
CA ALA A 11 -5.33 6.01 -9.64
C ALA A 11 -5.62 6.59 -8.24
N LEU A 12 -5.63 7.92 -8.12
CA LEU A 12 -5.95 8.61 -6.87
C LEU A 12 -7.40 8.38 -6.41
N LEU A 13 -8.37 8.38 -7.34
CA LEU A 13 -9.76 8.06 -7.04
C LEU A 13 -9.92 6.62 -6.54
N LEU A 14 -9.26 5.66 -7.19
CA LEU A 14 -9.24 4.26 -6.71
C LEU A 14 -8.58 4.15 -5.33
N ARG A 15 -7.57 4.98 -5.04
CA ARG A 15 -6.98 5.06 -3.70
C ARG A 15 -7.96 5.58 -2.66
N PHE A 16 -8.73 6.62 -2.95
CA PHE A 16 -9.77 7.07 -2.03
C PHE A 16 -10.88 6.04 -1.84
N TYR A 17 -11.26 5.32 -2.89
CA TYR A 17 -12.22 4.23 -2.79
C TYR A 17 -11.72 3.11 -1.88
N THR A 18 -10.50 2.62 -2.10
CA THR A 18 -9.92 1.58 -1.24
C THR A 18 -9.68 2.06 0.19
N LEU A 19 -9.30 3.33 0.40
CA LEU A 19 -9.23 3.92 1.74
C LEU A 19 -10.59 3.90 2.45
N SER A 20 -11.68 4.17 1.72
CA SER A 20 -13.04 4.13 2.26
C SER A 20 -13.43 2.71 2.73
N ILE A 21 -13.02 1.67 1.97
CA ILE A 21 -13.16 0.27 2.41
C ILE A 21 -12.38 0.04 3.70
N SER A 22 -11.13 0.50 3.78
CA SER A 22 -10.29 0.35 4.98
C SER A 22 -10.92 1.03 6.20
N ILE A 23 -11.50 2.22 6.05
CA ILE A 23 -12.12 2.94 7.17
C ILE A 23 -13.35 2.19 7.67
N ARG A 24 -14.15 1.62 6.76
CA ARG A 24 -15.31 0.78 7.14
C ARG A 24 -14.87 -0.47 7.91
N ASN A 25 -13.85 -1.16 7.42
CA ASN A 25 -13.29 -2.34 8.08
C ASN A 25 -12.67 -2.00 9.43
N GLU A 26 -11.92 -0.89 9.54
CA GLU A 26 -11.35 -0.39 10.79
C GLU A 26 -12.43 -0.20 11.87
N LYS A 27 -13.56 0.45 11.54
CA LYS A 27 -14.68 0.60 12.48
C LYS A 27 -15.23 -0.74 12.95
N ASN A 28 -15.34 -1.72 12.06
CA ASN A 28 -15.82 -3.05 12.41
C ASN A 28 -14.82 -3.84 13.27
N LEU A 29 -13.52 -3.70 12.99
CA LEU A 29 -12.46 -4.35 13.75
C LEU A 29 -12.34 -3.78 15.17
N LEU A 30 -12.44 -2.45 15.31
CA LEU A 30 -12.45 -1.79 16.63
C LEU A 30 -13.64 -2.27 17.48
N LYS A 31 -14.83 -2.43 16.89
CA LYS A 31 -16.00 -3.01 17.59
C LYS A 31 -15.77 -4.46 18.04
N LYS A 32 -14.95 -5.22 17.30
CA LYS A 32 -14.55 -6.59 17.63
C LYS A 32 -13.34 -6.65 18.59
N GLY A 33 -12.91 -5.52 19.15
CA GLY A 33 -11.81 -5.45 20.12
C GLY A 33 -10.40 -5.48 19.51
N ALA A 34 -10.24 -5.13 18.22
CA ALA A 34 -8.93 -5.09 17.59
C ALA A 34 -8.05 -3.98 18.18
N ILE A 35 -6.76 -4.28 18.36
CA ILE A 35 -5.76 -3.34 18.87
C ILE A 35 -4.91 -2.84 17.69
N GLN A 36 -4.67 -1.53 17.64
CA GLN A 36 -3.80 -0.92 16.63
C GLN A 36 -2.33 -1.10 17.02
N TYR A 37 -1.52 -1.63 16.09
CA TYR A 37 -0.08 -1.73 16.25
C TYR A 37 0.65 -0.72 15.35
N GLY A 38 1.76 -0.16 15.83
CA GLY A 38 2.62 0.70 15.01
C GLY A 38 1.95 2.01 14.53
N LYS A 39 1.09 2.63 15.36
CA LYS A 39 0.36 3.87 15.00
C LYS A 39 1.25 4.97 14.41
N LYS A 40 2.38 5.27 15.06
CA LYS A 40 3.35 6.28 14.59
C LYS A 40 3.86 5.95 13.18
N ASN A 41 4.22 4.70 12.94
CA ASN A 41 4.73 4.25 11.66
C ASN A 41 3.63 4.21 10.57
N SER A 42 2.39 3.88 10.94
CA SER A 42 1.24 3.94 10.04
C SER A 42 0.97 5.37 9.57
N ILE A 43 1.09 6.35 10.48
CA ILE A 43 0.99 7.78 10.14
C ILE A 43 2.14 8.18 9.22
N ALA A 44 3.38 7.85 9.59
CA ALA A 44 4.55 8.16 8.77
C ALA A 44 4.42 7.61 7.34
N LEU A 45 4.01 6.34 7.20
CA LEU A 45 3.81 5.73 5.89
C LEU A 45 2.72 6.45 5.08
N SER A 46 1.62 6.84 5.72
CA SER A 46 0.53 7.57 5.05
C SER A 46 0.98 8.95 4.57
N VAL A 47 1.74 9.67 5.40
CA VAL A 47 2.28 10.99 5.06
C VAL A 47 3.26 10.90 3.89
N VAL A 48 4.22 9.96 3.96
CA VAL A 48 5.20 9.79 2.88
C VAL A 48 4.54 9.28 1.60
N HIS A 49 3.46 8.48 1.70
CA HIS A 49 2.67 8.07 0.53
C HIS A 49 2.01 9.27 -0.17
N ILE A 50 1.36 10.15 0.58
CA ILE A 50 0.74 11.37 0.05
C ILE A 50 1.83 12.27 -0.56
N LEU A 51 2.95 12.45 0.15
CA LEU A 51 4.07 13.24 -0.35
C LEU A 51 4.63 12.67 -1.66
N PHE A 52 4.74 11.34 -1.78
CA PHE A 52 5.19 10.69 -3.01
C PHE A 52 4.25 10.96 -4.18
N TYR A 53 2.93 10.80 -3.98
CA TYR A 53 1.93 11.10 -5.00
C TYR A 53 2.00 12.56 -5.47
N LEU A 54 2.05 13.50 -4.52
CA LEU A 54 2.14 14.92 -4.82
C LEU A 54 3.46 15.28 -5.51
N SER A 55 4.58 14.70 -5.09
CA SER A 55 5.88 14.95 -5.71
C SER A 55 5.93 14.43 -7.15
N CYS A 56 5.40 13.23 -7.41
CA CYS A 56 5.31 12.66 -8.76
C CYS A 56 4.53 13.56 -9.72
N ILE A 57 3.32 14.00 -9.33
CA ILE A 57 2.47 14.81 -10.21
C ILE A 57 3.01 16.23 -10.39
N THR A 58 3.60 16.82 -9.34
CA THR A 58 4.20 18.16 -9.43
C THR A 58 5.44 18.15 -10.33
N GLU A 59 6.33 17.16 -10.17
CA GLU A 59 7.49 16.97 -11.04
C GLU A 59 7.06 16.76 -12.51
N ALA A 60 6.03 15.95 -12.75
CA ALA A 60 5.51 15.73 -14.10
C ALA A 60 4.95 16.99 -14.75
N ASN A 61 4.19 17.80 -13.99
CA ASN A 61 3.60 19.05 -14.49
C ASN A 61 4.65 20.13 -14.68
N TYR A 62 5.64 20.22 -13.80
CA TYR A 62 6.76 21.16 -13.94
C TYR A 62 7.58 20.85 -15.20
N ASN A 63 7.90 19.57 -15.44
CA ASN A 63 8.67 19.12 -16.60
C ASN A 63 7.83 18.99 -17.89
N GLN A 64 6.53 19.28 -17.85
CA GLN A 64 5.61 19.16 -19.00
C GLN A 64 5.70 17.80 -19.71
N VAL A 65 5.82 16.74 -18.92
CA VAL A 65 6.03 15.37 -19.39
C VAL A 65 5.02 14.93 -20.46
N ILE A 66 5.55 14.40 -21.56
CA ILE A 66 4.75 13.80 -22.64
C ILE A 66 4.64 12.30 -22.40
N PHE A 67 3.43 11.76 -22.60
CA PHE A 67 3.18 10.34 -22.45
C PHE A 67 3.96 9.57 -23.51
N ASN A 68 4.96 8.81 -23.08
CA ASN A 68 5.89 8.07 -23.94
C ASN A 68 5.96 6.59 -23.51
N LYS A 69 6.94 5.84 -24.05
CA LYS A 69 7.17 4.43 -23.71
C LYS A 69 7.45 4.22 -22.21
N GLU A 70 8.18 5.11 -21.54
CA GLU A 70 8.42 5.02 -20.09
C GLU A 70 7.11 5.14 -19.31
N SER A 71 6.27 6.13 -19.68
CA SER A 71 4.96 6.31 -19.08
C SER A 71 4.00 5.14 -19.34
N GLN A 72 4.08 4.51 -20.51
CA GLN A 72 3.31 3.30 -20.84
C GLN A 72 3.71 2.11 -19.96
N ILE A 73 5.01 1.88 -19.77
CA ILE A 73 5.51 0.83 -18.87
C ILE A 73 5.02 1.12 -17.44
N GLY A 74 5.15 2.37 -16.98
CA GLY A 74 4.64 2.79 -15.68
C GLY A 74 3.15 2.52 -15.51
N LEU A 75 2.34 2.82 -16.52
CA LEU A 75 0.91 2.56 -16.53
C LEU A 75 0.58 1.06 -16.41
N ILE A 76 1.29 0.19 -17.14
CA ILE A 76 1.08 -1.26 -17.08
C ILE A 76 1.37 -1.79 -15.67
N ILE A 77 2.50 -1.36 -15.08
CA ILE A 77 2.88 -1.74 -13.71
C ILE A 77 1.84 -1.24 -12.71
N LEU A 78 1.35 0.00 -12.88
CA LEU A 78 0.33 0.60 -12.03
C LEU A 78 -1.00 -0.17 -12.11
N ILE A 79 -1.44 -0.55 -13.31
CA ILE A 79 -2.64 -1.37 -13.51
C ILE A 79 -2.49 -2.73 -12.81
N PHE A 80 -1.34 -3.39 -13.01
CA PHE A 80 -1.04 -4.66 -12.32
C PHE A 80 -1.14 -4.51 -10.80
N SER A 81 -0.54 -3.44 -10.25
CA SER A 81 -0.59 -3.13 -8.83
C SER A 81 -2.02 -3.01 -8.30
N LEU A 82 -2.87 -2.27 -9.03
CA LEU A 82 -4.27 -2.06 -8.66
C LEU A 82 -5.08 -3.35 -8.72
N ILE A 83 -4.85 -4.20 -9.73
CA ILE A 83 -5.49 -5.53 -9.80
C ILE A 83 -5.10 -6.36 -8.58
N MET A 84 -3.82 -6.38 -8.21
CA MET A 84 -3.33 -7.09 -7.03
C MET A 84 -3.91 -6.52 -5.73
N LEU A 85 -4.06 -5.19 -5.62
CA LEU A 85 -4.73 -4.55 -4.49
C LEU A 85 -6.16 -5.08 -4.31
N PHE A 86 -6.96 -5.09 -5.38
CA PHE A 86 -8.34 -5.59 -5.30
C PHE A 86 -8.39 -7.08 -5.01
N TYR A 87 -7.46 -7.87 -5.54
CA TYR A 87 -7.36 -9.29 -5.22
C TYR A 87 -7.03 -9.51 -3.73
N VAL A 88 -6.08 -8.75 -3.18
CA VAL A 88 -5.73 -8.81 -1.74
C VAL A 88 -6.91 -8.37 -0.87
N ILE A 89 -7.62 -7.30 -1.25
CA ILE A 89 -8.86 -6.86 -0.57
C ILE A 89 -9.89 -7.99 -0.60
N TYR A 90 -10.08 -8.65 -1.74
CA TYR A 90 -11.03 -9.75 -1.88
C TYR A 90 -10.67 -10.96 -1.00
N GLN A 91 -9.38 -11.28 -0.89
CA GLN A 91 -8.91 -12.40 -0.05
C GLN A 91 -9.03 -12.10 1.44
N LEU A 92 -8.69 -10.88 1.87
CA LEU A 92 -8.74 -10.48 3.27
C LEU A 92 -10.13 -10.00 3.72
N LYS A 93 -11.01 -9.57 2.81
CA LYS A 93 -12.38 -9.12 3.11
C LYS A 93 -12.41 -8.10 4.25
N GLU A 94 -13.12 -8.40 5.35
CA GLU A 94 -13.33 -7.51 6.49
C GLU A 94 -12.08 -7.24 7.32
N ILE A 95 -11.05 -8.10 7.23
CA ILE A 95 -9.80 -7.89 7.97
C ILE A 95 -8.82 -6.98 7.23
N TRP A 96 -9.06 -6.67 5.95
CA TRP A 96 -8.20 -5.78 5.20
C TRP A 96 -8.31 -4.34 5.72
N THR A 97 -7.18 -3.78 6.16
CA THR A 97 -7.06 -2.39 6.57
C THR A 97 -5.68 -1.83 6.19
N VAL A 98 -5.62 -0.51 5.94
CA VAL A 98 -4.38 0.21 5.64
C VAL A 98 -3.52 0.41 6.89
N LYS A 99 -4.13 0.41 8.08
CA LYS A 99 -3.44 0.43 9.39
C LYS A 99 -3.31 -1.00 9.89
N VAL A 100 -2.27 -1.29 10.68
CA VAL A 100 -2.10 -2.64 11.26
C VAL A 100 -3.03 -2.79 12.47
N TYR A 101 -4.09 -3.57 12.29
CA TYR A 101 -5.01 -3.98 13.35
C TYR A 101 -4.91 -5.49 13.57
N ILE A 102 -4.77 -5.89 14.82
CA ILE A 102 -4.70 -7.30 15.20
C ILE A 102 -5.87 -7.58 16.15
N LEU A 103 -6.65 -8.61 15.81
CA LEU A 103 -7.70 -9.15 16.66
C LEU A 103 -7.08 -10.10 17.69
N PRO A 104 -7.59 -10.18 18.93
CA PRO A 104 -7.12 -11.15 19.93
C PRO A 104 -7.16 -12.59 19.42
N ASN A 105 -8.22 -12.96 18.68
CA ASN A 105 -8.40 -14.27 18.07
C ASN A 105 -8.12 -14.26 16.55
N HIS A 106 -7.10 -13.51 16.11
CA HIS A 106 -6.84 -13.33 14.68
C HIS A 106 -6.52 -14.68 13.99
N LYS A 107 -7.42 -15.15 13.12
CA LYS A 107 -7.16 -16.29 12.25
C LYS A 107 -6.33 -15.82 11.06
N ILE A 108 -5.12 -16.38 10.93
CA ILE A 108 -4.22 -16.07 9.83
C ILE A 108 -4.81 -16.64 8.55
N ASN A 109 -4.94 -15.78 7.54
CA ASN A 109 -5.43 -16.22 6.25
C ASN A 109 -4.31 -16.99 5.52
N THR A 110 -4.50 -18.29 5.32
CA THR A 110 -3.58 -19.18 4.62
C THR A 110 -3.89 -19.33 3.13
N SER A 111 -4.64 -18.38 2.55
CA SER A 111 -4.93 -18.36 1.11
C SER A 111 -3.66 -18.43 0.26
N PHE A 112 -3.77 -18.96 -0.96
CA PHE A 112 -2.64 -19.26 -1.86
C PHE A 112 -1.58 -18.15 -1.95
N ILE A 113 -1.98 -16.89 -2.09
CA ILE A 113 -1.05 -15.76 -2.17
C ILE A 113 -0.27 -15.55 -0.85
N PHE A 114 -0.90 -15.75 0.30
CA PHE A 114 -0.27 -15.63 1.62
C PHE A 114 0.71 -16.78 1.92
N LYS A 115 0.61 -17.89 1.17
CA LYS A 115 1.57 -19.01 1.25
C LYS A 115 2.90 -18.69 0.56
N TYR A 116 2.88 -17.94 -0.54
CA TYR A 116 4.08 -17.56 -1.29
C TYR A 116 4.65 -16.21 -0.87
N PHE A 117 3.78 -15.24 -0.53
CA PHE A 117 4.18 -13.91 -0.10
C PHE A 117 3.65 -13.65 1.30
N ARG A 118 4.54 -13.40 2.27
CA ARG A 118 4.14 -13.08 3.66
C ARG A 118 3.28 -11.82 3.74
N HIS A 119 3.59 -10.82 2.91
CA HIS A 119 2.85 -9.56 2.87
C HIS A 119 2.53 -9.13 1.43
N PRO A 120 1.55 -9.78 0.77
CA PRO A 120 1.27 -9.55 -0.65
C PRO A 120 0.82 -8.12 -0.94
N ASN A 121 0.16 -7.45 0.01
CA ASN A 121 -0.23 -6.06 -0.15
C ASN A 121 0.98 -5.13 -0.35
N TYR A 122 2.10 -5.42 0.32
CA TYR A 122 3.31 -4.58 0.21
C TYR A 122 4.09 -4.91 -1.06
N PHE A 123 4.32 -6.18 -1.34
CA PHE A 123 5.17 -6.62 -2.45
C PHE A 123 4.49 -6.61 -3.82
N LEU A 124 3.20 -6.96 -3.89
CA LEU A 124 2.48 -7.07 -5.16
C LEU A 124 1.65 -5.82 -5.48
N ASN A 125 1.48 -4.92 -4.52
CA ASN A 125 0.73 -3.69 -4.71
C ASN A 125 1.57 -2.45 -4.34
N ILE A 126 1.86 -2.16 -3.06
CA ILE A 126 2.51 -0.88 -2.69
C ILE A 126 3.81 -0.61 -3.48
N ILE A 127 4.71 -1.59 -3.59
CA ILE A 127 5.98 -1.40 -4.32
C ILE A 127 5.75 -1.18 -5.82
N PRO A 128 5.05 -2.08 -6.55
CA PRO A 128 4.68 -1.85 -7.94
C PRO A 128 3.95 -0.54 -8.18
N GLU A 129 3.06 -0.12 -7.28
CA GLU A 129 2.35 1.15 -7.42
C GLU A 129 3.29 2.34 -7.45
N LEU A 130 4.24 2.43 -6.51
CA LEU A 130 5.16 3.55 -6.42
C LEU A 130 6.10 3.59 -7.64
N ILE A 131 6.56 2.42 -8.09
CA ILE A 131 7.37 2.29 -9.30
C ILE A 131 6.54 2.68 -10.53
N GLY A 132 5.33 2.15 -10.65
CA GLY A 132 4.42 2.44 -11.76
C GLY A 132 4.05 3.91 -11.84
N LEU A 133 3.75 4.54 -10.71
CA LEU A 133 3.39 5.95 -10.62
C LEU A 133 4.57 6.87 -10.95
N SER A 134 5.77 6.57 -10.43
CA SER A 134 6.97 7.36 -10.75
C SER A 134 7.35 7.25 -12.22
N LEU A 135 7.25 6.07 -12.83
CA LEU A 135 7.47 5.88 -14.27
C LEU A 135 6.39 6.55 -15.12
N LEU A 136 5.11 6.43 -14.73
CA LEU A 136 3.99 7.11 -15.40
C LEU A 136 4.22 8.62 -15.47
N CYS A 137 4.67 9.19 -14.36
CA CYS A 137 4.97 10.62 -14.20
C CYS A 137 6.37 11.02 -14.68
N GLN A 138 7.22 10.05 -15.08
CA GLN A 138 8.66 10.25 -15.34
C GLN A 138 9.38 11.02 -14.21
N ALA A 139 8.94 10.80 -12.97
CA ALA A 139 9.36 11.53 -11.79
C ALA A 139 10.66 10.93 -11.20
N LYS A 140 11.78 11.19 -11.87
CA LYS A 140 13.09 10.61 -11.54
C LYS A 140 13.63 11.10 -10.20
N LEU A 141 13.43 12.39 -9.88
CA LEU A 141 13.88 12.95 -8.59
C LEU A 141 13.06 12.36 -7.44
N THR A 142 11.74 12.30 -7.61
CA THR A 142 10.84 11.68 -6.62
C THR A 142 11.21 10.21 -6.39
N ALA A 143 11.48 9.46 -7.46
CA ALA A 143 11.92 8.07 -7.38
C ALA A 143 13.30 7.93 -6.70
N MET A 144 14.21 8.87 -6.91
CA MET A 144 15.56 8.81 -6.33
C MET A 144 15.57 9.11 -4.83
N PHE A 145 14.76 10.06 -4.35
CA PHE A 145 14.82 10.52 -2.96
C PHE A 145 13.70 9.97 -2.08
N ILE A 146 12.46 9.99 -2.55
CA ILE A 146 11.30 9.64 -1.73
C ILE A 146 11.05 8.13 -1.74
N LEU A 147 11.32 7.44 -2.85
CA LEU A 147 11.14 5.98 -2.92
C LEU A 147 12.02 5.23 -1.91
N PRO A 148 13.35 5.49 -1.77
CA PRO A 148 14.16 4.77 -0.80
C PRO A 148 13.72 5.04 0.64
N LEU A 149 13.36 6.30 0.94
CA LEU A 149 12.80 6.68 2.24
C LEU A 149 11.51 5.89 2.53
N TYR A 150 10.61 5.79 1.55
CA TYR A 150 9.38 5.01 1.66
C TYR A 150 9.70 3.53 1.97
N MET A 151 10.66 2.95 1.25
CA MET A 151 11.06 1.55 1.41
C MET A 151 11.59 1.26 2.82
N ILE A 152 12.34 2.18 3.42
CA ILE A 152 12.84 2.04 4.80
C ILE A 152 11.67 2.02 5.79
N ILE A 153 10.73 2.96 5.67
CA ILE A 153 9.54 3.04 6.55
C ILE A 153 8.67 1.79 6.39
N LEU A 154 8.52 1.30 5.17
CA LEU A 154 7.80 0.07 4.86
C LEU A 154 8.49 -1.16 5.47
N ALA A 155 9.81 -1.26 5.41
CA ALA A 155 10.56 -2.35 6.02
C ALA A 155 10.40 -2.36 7.54
N ILE A 156 10.49 -1.20 8.19
CA ILE A 156 10.23 -1.06 9.64
C ILE A 156 8.81 -1.53 9.98
N ARG A 157 7.84 -1.21 9.11
CA ARG A 157 6.45 -1.63 9.28
C ARG A 157 6.30 -3.14 9.22
N ILE A 158 6.91 -3.78 8.23
CA ILE A 158 6.89 -5.24 8.08
C ILE A 158 7.49 -5.90 9.33
N MET A 159 8.63 -5.40 9.83
CA MET A 159 9.23 -5.92 11.05
C MET A 159 8.32 -5.75 12.29
N GLN A 160 7.62 -4.62 12.41
CA GLN A 160 6.66 -4.41 13.50
C GLN A 160 5.47 -5.37 13.43
N GLU A 161 4.95 -5.61 12.22
CA GLU A 161 3.86 -6.54 11.96
C GLU A 161 4.28 -7.98 12.26
N GLU A 162 5.45 -8.42 11.77
CA GLU A 162 5.98 -9.75 12.07
C GLU A 162 6.23 -9.96 13.56
N LYS A 163 6.75 -8.95 14.29
CA LYS A 163 6.93 -9.03 15.75
C LYS A 163 5.60 -9.17 16.48
N ALA A 164 4.60 -8.39 16.10
CA ALA A 164 3.28 -8.44 16.71
C ALA A 164 2.58 -9.79 16.46
N MET A 165 2.72 -10.35 15.25
CA MET A 165 2.20 -11.69 14.93
C MET A 165 2.94 -12.79 15.69
N LYS A 166 4.27 -12.71 15.87
CA LYS A 166 5.05 -13.71 16.64
C LYS A 166 4.58 -13.85 18.09
N CYS A 167 4.15 -12.77 18.74
CA CYS A 167 3.60 -12.83 20.09
C CYS A 167 2.30 -13.68 20.13
N LEU A 168 1.41 -13.53 19.15
CA LEU A 168 0.17 -14.32 19.04
C LEU A 168 0.45 -15.82 18.79
N PHE A 169 1.48 -16.13 17.99
CA PHE A 169 1.87 -17.52 17.75
C PHE A 169 2.38 -18.23 19.01
N LYS A 170 3.04 -17.49 19.92
CA LYS A 170 3.54 -18.05 21.19
C LYS A 170 2.41 -18.35 22.18
N GLU A 171 1.34 -17.56 22.19
CA GLU A 171 0.18 -17.79 23.07
C GLU A 171 -0.67 -18.99 22.61
N ASN A 172 -0.85 -19.18 21.30
CA ASN A 172 -1.63 -20.32 20.77
C ASN A 172 -0.95 -21.70 20.91
N HIS A 173 0.33 -21.77 21.27
CA HIS A 173 1.06 -23.01 21.52
C HIS A 173 1.27 -23.33 23.00
N ASN A 174 0.75 -22.50 23.90
CA ASN A 174 0.81 -22.69 25.36
C ASN A 174 -0.56 -23.07 25.95
N ILE A 175 -1.49 -23.59 25.14
CA ILE A 175 -2.78 -24.13 25.56
C ILE A 175 -2.83 -25.61 25.22
#